data_AF-A0AAV7KB25-F1
#
_entry.id   AF-A0AAV7KB25-F1
#
_cell.length_a   1.000
_cell.length_b   1.000
_cell.length_c   1.000
_cell.angle_alpha   90.00
_cell.angle_beta   90.00
_cell.angle_gamma   90.00
#
_symmetry.space_group_name_H-M   'P 1'
#
loop_
_entity.id
_entity.type
_entity.pdbx_description
1 polymer ?
#
loop_
_entity_poly.entity_id
_entity_poly.type
_entity_poly.pdbx_seq_one_letter_code
_entity_poly.pdbx_strand_id
1 'polypeptide(L)'
;MYVKEIYPNGLNVVLDCKTRWSSLVNMLERIIQIKLPIHKALLDFGEHICLSEQEIAAISSIVEALNPIKIASEALCRRDTNLITAEATIKFLLEDIQKSNTHYNAQILEALSQRMVQERYTEVSAILQYLHNPSARLVKKTVVNTFCADLLSRTRRKGIEDEEHVSEEVSIVPYSPNTAESISDLDDISLAKRLQLAIDASMKKPEDIQVQHSLFNILKYELTIGEQTGKRGYHLEKVYQMLLTMPATSVEAERAFSCSAYLCNKFRTRLSDSTLDTLAFIRANKKKIDDRLNKLITHSYSSCTPYVPLYYTFILSDYHIIKQFKNC
;
A
#
# COMPACT_ATOMS: atom_id res chain seq x y z
N MET A 1 11.97 -41.05 15.92
CA MET A 1 13.32 -41.63 15.82
C MET A 1 13.77 -41.67 14.36
N TYR A 2 12.98 -42.28 13.46
CA TYR A 2 13.27 -42.40 12.02
C TYR A 2 13.60 -41.12 11.24
N VAL A 3 12.92 -40.00 11.52
CA VAL A 3 13.20 -38.76 10.78
C VAL A 3 14.58 -38.19 11.13
N LYS A 4 15.05 -38.36 12.37
CA LYS A 4 16.38 -37.90 12.80
C LYS A 4 17.51 -38.79 12.28
N GLU A 5 17.22 -40.06 11.99
CA GLU A 5 18.17 -40.99 11.39
C GLU A 5 18.44 -40.67 9.92
N ILE A 6 17.40 -40.28 9.17
CA ILE A 6 17.51 -39.96 7.74
C ILE A 6 17.88 -38.48 7.53
N TYR A 7 17.42 -37.58 8.41
CA TYR A 7 17.67 -36.15 8.33
C TYR A 7 18.33 -35.65 9.62
N PRO A 8 19.67 -35.45 9.64
CA PRO A 8 20.41 -35.09 10.85
C PRO A 8 20.01 -33.72 11.43
N ASN A 9 19.45 -32.83 10.60
CA ASN A 9 18.93 -31.53 11.02
C ASN A 9 17.51 -31.61 11.63
N GLY A 10 16.88 -32.80 11.66
CA GLY A 10 15.55 -33.04 12.20
C GLY A 10 14.45 -32.34 11.42
N LEU A 11 13.87 -33.01 10.42
CA LEU A 11 12.61 -32.55 9.83
C LEU A 11 11.43 -32.89 10.74
N ASN A 12 10.53 -31.93 10.96
CA ASN A 12 9.27 -32.16 11.67
C ASN A 12 8.09 -32.22 10.69
N VAL A 13 7.01 -32.90 11.06
CA VAL A 13 5.74 -32.81 10.34
C VAL A 13 5.22 -31.38 10.46
N VAL A 14 4.73 -30.81 9.37
CA VAL A 14 4.10 -29.48 9.34
C VAL A 14 2.61 -29.69 9.13
N LEU A 15 1.78 -29.03 9.93
CA LEU A 15 0.33 -29.05 9.75
C LEU A 15 -0.13 -27.85 8.94
N ASP A 16 -1.19 -28.05 8.17
CA ASP A 16 -1.91 -26.97 7.53
C ASP A 16 -2.49 -26.00 8.58
N CYS A 17 -2.53 -24.73 8.21
CA CYS A 17 -2.99 -23.63 9.05
C CYS A 17 -3.90 -22.72 8.23
N LYS A 18 -5.19 -22.75 8.55
CA LYS A 18 -6.23 -21.99 7.83
C LYS A 18 -5.92 -20.50 7.68
N THR A 19 -5.20 -19.91 8.64
CA THR A 19 -4.85 -18.48 8.64
C THR A 19 -3.52 -18.17 7.95
N ARG A 20 -2.78 -19.17 7.49
CA ARG A 20 -1.47 -19.00 6.83
C ARG A 20 -1.51 -19.60 5.43
N TRP A 21 -1.67 -18.74 4.43
CA TRP A 21 -2.06 -19.13 3.07
C TRP A 21 -1.11 -20.13 2.36
N SER A 22 0.17 -20.14 2.70
CA SER A 22 1.16 -21.09 2.13
C SER A 22 1.33 -22.38 2.93
N SER A 23 0.64 -22.56 4.05
CA SER A 23 0.87 -23.69 4.97
C SER A 23 0.45 -25.04 4.38
N LEU A 24 -0.63 -25.10 3.59
CA LEU A 24 -1.02 -26.31 2.86
C LEU A 24 0.10 -26.82 1.95
N VAL A 25 0.69 -25.93 1.14
CA VAL A 25 1.80 -26.28 0.23
C VAL A 25 2.99 -26.78 1.03
N ASN A 26 3.36 -26.10 2.12
CA ASN A 26 4.44 -26.52 3.00
C ASN A 26 4.18 -27.89 3.65
N MET A 27 2.93 -28.19 4.03
CA MET A 27 2.54 -29.49 4.56
C MET A 27 2.68 -30.58 3.49
N LEU A 28 2.18 -30.36 2.27
CA LEU A 28 2.24 -31.34 1.19
C LEU A 28 3.69 -31.61 0.74
N GLU A 29 4.50 -30.56 0.56
CA GLU A 29 5.94 -30.66 0.30
C GLU A 29 6.64 -31.48 1.41
N ARG A 30 6.28 -31.22 2.67
CA ARG A 30 6.85 -31.94 3.82
C ARG A 30 6.47 -33.42 3.77
N ILE A 31 5.20 -33.74 3.57
CA ILE A 31 4.71 -35.13 3.52
C ILE A 31 5.45 -35.92 2.43
N ILE A 32 5.65 -35.34 1.24
CA ILE A 32 6.43 -35.99 0.17
C ILE A 32 7.86 -36.27 0.64
N GLN A 33 8.52 -35.31 1.30
CA GLN A 33 9.89 -35.48 1.78
C GLN A 33 10.02 -36.56 2.86
N ILE A 34 9.10 -36.61 3.84
CA ILE A 34 9.19 -37.53 4.99
C ILE A 34 8.33 -38.79 4.84
N LYS A 35 7.85 -39.12 3.63
CA LYS A 35 6.96 -40.26 3.37
C LYS A 35 7.49 -41.60 3.90
N LEU A 36 8.79 -41.87 3.72
CA LEU A 36 9.43 -43.11 4.16
C LEU A 36 9.51 -43.22 5.70
N PRO A 37 10.02 -42.20 6.43
CA PRO A 37 9.95 -42.19 7.89
C PRO A 37 8.52 -42.31 8.45
N ILE A 38 7.53 -41.66 7.82
CA ILE A 38 6.13 -41.76 8.24
C ILE A 38 5.64 -43.21 8.10
N HIS A 39 5.88 -43.83 6.94
CA HIS A 39 5.46 -45.20 6.70
C HIS A 39 6.08 -46.18 7.71
N LYS A 40 7.39 -46.06 7.98
CA LYS A 40 8.06 -46.87 9.01
C LYS A 40 7.44 -46.67 10.40
N ALA A 41 7.15 -45.43 10.77
CA ALA A 41 6.50 -45.14 12.05
C ALA A 41 5.09 -45.74 12.14
N LEU A 42 4.29 -45.65 11.06
CA LEU A 42 2.94 -46.22 11.02
C LEU A 42 2.96 -47.75 11.15
N LEU A 43 3.91 -48.42 10.49
CA LEU A 43 4.11 -49.87 10.64
C LEU A 43 4.40 -50.28 12.08
N ASP A 44 5.22 -49.51 12.80
CA ASP A 44 5.50 -49.78 14.22
C ASP A 44 4.26 -49.61 15.11
N PHE A 45 3.32 -48.76 14.72
CA PHE A 45 2.03 -48.60 15.39
C PHE A 45 0.98 -49.64 14.97
N GLY A 46 1.32 -50.54 14.04
CA GLY A 46 0.38 -51.54 13.50
C GLY A 46 -0.62 -50.96 12.50
N GLU A 47 -0.41 -49.73 12.03
CA GLU A 47 -1.23 -49.08 11.01
C GLU A 47 -0.64 -49.36 9.62
N HIS A 48 -1.48 -49.86 8.70
CA HIS A 48 -1.07 -50.21 7.33
C HIS A 48 -1.38 -49.09 6.31
N ILE A 49 -1.54 -47.86 6.77
CA ILE A 49 -1.83 -46.71 5.91
C ILE A 49 -0.55 -46.35 5.15
N CYS A 50 -0.58 -46.51 3.82
CA CYS A 50 0.51 -46.13 2.93
C CYS A 50 -0.05 -45.34 1.75
N LEU A 51 0.62 -44.25 1.40
CA LEU A 51 0.33 -43.51 0.19
C LEU A 51 0.85 -44.32 -1.00
N SER A 52 -0.04 -44.67 -1.91
CA SER A 52 0.33 -45.28 -3.18
C SER A 52 1.18 -44.32 -4.02
N GLU A 53 1.98 -44.86 -4.95
CA GLU A 53 2.76 -44.03 -5.88
C GLU A 53 1.86 -43.12 -6.76
N GLN A 54 0.61 -43.54 -7.02
CA GLN A 54 -0.37 -42.73 -7.73
C GLN A 54 -0.82 -41.52 -6.89
N GLU A 55 -1.10 -41.72 -5.60
CA GLU A 55 -1.44 -40.61 -4.69
C GLU A 55 -0.26 -39.66 -4.50
N ILE A 56 0.97 -40.18 -4.40
CA ILE A 56 2.17 -39.35 -4.31
C ILE A 56 2.36 -38.53 -5.58
N ALA A 57 2.16 -39.11 -6.77
CA ALA A 57 2.20 -38.38 -8.03
C ALA A 57 1.12 -37.29 -8.12
N ALA A 58 -0.09 -37.57 -7.62
CA ALA A 58 -1.18 -36.61 -7.57
C ALA A 58 -0.85 -35.44 -6.62
N ILE A 59 -0.31 -35.72 -5.43
CA ILE A 59 0.12 -34.69 -4.47
C ILE A 59 1.23 -33.82 -5.08
N SER A 60 2.22 -34.43 -5.74
CA SER A 60 3.28 -33.68 -6.43
C SER A 60 2.71 -32.75 -7.49
N SER A 61 1.75 -33.22 -8.30
CA SER A 61 1.08 -32.40 -9.31
C SER A 61 0.31 -31.21 -8.71
N ILE A 62 -0.30 -31.40 -7.53
CA ILE A 62 -0.98 -30.34 -6.79
C ILE A 62 0.04 -29.33 -6.23
N VAL A 63 1.14 -29.80 -5.66
CA VAL A 63 2.21 -28.94 -5.14
C VAL A 63 2.79 -28.08 -6.24
N GLU A 64 3.06 -28.65 -7.41
CA GLU A 64 3.54 -27.92 -8.60
C GLU A 64 2.55 -26.83 -9.03
N ALA A 65 1.25 -27.13 -9.05
CA ALA A 65 0.21 -26.17 -9.40
C ALA A 65 0.06 -25.03 -8.36
N LEU A 66 0.27 -25.32 -7.07
CA LEU A 66 0.15 -24.34 -5.98
C LEU A 66 1.43 -23.53 -5.73
N ASN A 67 2.59 -23.98 -6.22
CA ASN A 67 3.87 -23.33 -5.96
C ASN A 67 3.93 -21.86 -6.45
N PRO A 68 3.43 -21.50 -7.65
CA PRO A 68 3.38 -20.09 -8.07
C PRO A 68 2.55 -19.23 -7.11
N ILE A 69 1.44 -19.77 -6.59
CA ILE A 69 0.58 -19.07 -5.62
C ILE A 69 1.32 -18.85 -4.30
N LYS A 70 2.06 -19.84 -3.82
CA LYS A 70 2.91 -19.72 -2.62
C LYS A 70 3.91 -18.58 -2.79
N ILE A 71 4.67 -18.58 -3.89
CA ILE A 71 5.68 -17.54 -4.18
C ILE A 71 5.02 -16.15 -4.26
N ALA A 72 3.92 -16.02 -4.99
CA ALA A 72 3.19 -14.76 -5.12
C ALA A 72 2.65 -14.28 -3.76
N SER A 73 2.09 -15.18 -2.95
CA SER A 73 1.60 -14.83 -1.61
C SER A 73 2.71 -14.32 -0.70
N GLU A 74 3.88 -14.94 -0.73
CA GLU A 74 5.04 -14.52 0.07
C GLU A 74 5.58 -13.17 -0.40
N ALA A 75 5.61 -12.93 -1.72
CA ALA A 75 5.95 -11.63 -2.29
C ALA A 75 4.96 -10.53 -1.87
N LEU A 76 3.65 -10.81 -1.86
CA LEU A 76 2.61 -9.89 -1.38
C LEU A 76 2.71 -9.60 0.12
N CYS A 77 3.27 -10.54 0.89
CA CYS A 77 3.50 -10.41 2.34
C CYS A 77 4.78 -9.65 2.71
N ARG A 78 5.60 -9.20 1.75
CA ARG A 78 6.82 -8.46 2.07
C ARG A 78 6.51 -7.04 2.57
N ARG A 79 7.42 -6.48 3.37
CA ARG A 79 7.25 -5.14 3.97
C ARG A 79 7.35 -4.00 2.97
N ASP A 80 8.06 -4.23 1.88
CA ASP A 80 8.30 -3.29 0.79
C ASP A 80 7.19 -3.33 -0.27
N THR A 81 6.17 -4.18 -0.10
CA THR A 81 5.10 -4.34 -1.08
C THR A 81 4.10 -3.18 -1.02
N ASN A 82 4.05 -2.43 -2.12
CA ASN A 82 3.02 -1.44 -2.40
C ASN A 82 2.06 -1.97 -3.49
N LEU A 83 1.00 -1.21 -3.76
CA LEU A 83 -0.01 -1.56 -4.77
C LEU A 83 0.58 -1.83 -6.17
N ILE A 84 1.64 -1.13 -6.60
CA ILE A 84 2.27 -1.36 -7.91
C ILE A 84 2.95 -2.73 -7.95
N THR A 85 3.75 -3.03 -6.93
CA THR A 85 4.44 -4.33 -6.83
C THR A 85 3.45 -5.48 -6.67
N ALA A 86 2.33 -5.24 -5.99
CA ALA A 86 1.28 -6.24 -5.83
C ALA A 86 0.62 -6.60 -7.17
N GLU A 87 0.34 -5.60 -8.00
CA GLU A 87 -0.20 -5.81 -9.35
C GLU A 87 0.78 -6.53 -10.26
N ALA A 88 2.06 -6.14 -10.22
CA ALA A 88 3.11 -6.86 -10.93
C ALA A 88 3.21 -8.33 -10.49
N THR A 89 3.09 -8.60 -9.19
CA THR A 89 3.12 -9.95 -8.63
C THR A 89 1.95 -10.80 -9.14
N ILE A 90 0.75 -10.21 -9.22
CA ILE A 90 -0.45 -10.93 -9.67
C ILE A 90 -0.44 -11.14 -11.17
N LYS A 91 0.00 -10.14 -11.94
CA LYS A 91 0.21 -10.31 -13.38
C LYS A 91 1.19 -11.45 -13.65
N PHE A 92 2.32 -11.47 -12.95
CA PHE A 92 3.29 -12.57 -13.03
C PHE A 92 2.65 -13.92 -12.68
N LEU A 93 1.89 -14.00 -11.58
CA LEU A 93 1.20 -15.21 -11.15
C LEU A 93 0.26 -15.76 -12.23
N LEU A 94 -0.57 -14.90 -12.82
CA LEU A 94 -1.52 -15.30 -13.85
C LEU A 94 -0.82 -15.79 -15.11
N GLU A 95 0.22 -15.08 -15.56
CA GLU A 95 1.02 -15.47 -16.72
C GLU A 95 1.75 -16.80 -16.50
N ASP A 96 2.25 -17.06 -15.28
CA ASP A 96 2.94 -18.29 -14.94
C ASP A 96 1.99 -19.50 -14.90
N ILE A 97 0.84 -19.35 -14.23
CA ILE A 97 -0.19 -20.40 -14.18
C ILE A 97 -0.72 -20.72 -15.60
N GLN A 98 -0.89 -19.71 -16.45
CA GLN A 98 -1.33 -19.89 -17.84
C GLN A 98 -0.33 -20.71 -18.67
N LYS A 99 0.97 -20.56 -18.45
CA LYS A 99 2.01 -21.30 -19.22
C LYS A 99 2.01 -22.80 -18.93
N SER A 100 1.79 -23.19 -17.68
CA SER A 100 1.94 -24.59 -17.26
C SER A 100 0.76 -25.51 -17.67
N ASN A 101 -0.35 -24.95 -18.19
CA ASN A 101 -1.52 -25.62 -18.80
C ASN A 101 -1.89 -27.02 -18.27
N THR A 102 -1.90 -27.20 -16.94
CA THR A 102 -2.39 -28.42 -16.29
C THR A 102 -3.87 -28.28 -15.93
N HIS A 103 -4.56 -29.40 -15.73
CA HIS A 103 -5.95 -29.40 -15.28
C HIS A 103 -6.15 -28.59 -13.98
N TYR A 104 -5.25 -28.73 -12.99
CA TYR A 104 -5.31 -27.96 -11.76
C TYR A 104 -5.08 -26.46 -11.99
N ASN A 105 -4.12 -26.11 -12.85
CA ASN A 105 -3.85 -24.71 -13.19
C ASN A 105 -5.02 -24.05 -13.91
N ALA A 106 -5.72 -24.77 -14.79
CA ALA A 106 -6.92 -24.26 -15.44
C ALA A 106 -8.03 -23.94 -14.41
N GLN A 107 -8.30 -24.84 -13.47
CA GLN A 107 -9.29 -24.61 -12.41
C GLN A 107 -8.89 -23.45 -11.49
N ILE A 108 -7.61 -23.39 -11.10
CA ILE A 108 -7.07 -22.30 -10.27
C ILE A 108 -7.21 -20.96 -11.01
N LEU A 109 -6.85 -20.91 -12.29
CA LEU A 109 -6.92 -19.70 -13.10
C LEU A 109 -8.35 -19.19 -13.23
N GLU A 110 -9.30 -20.09 -13.48
CA GLU A 110 -10.73 -19.75 -13.54
C GLU A 110 -11.21 -19.18 -12.19
N ALA A 111 -10.93 -19.88 -11.09
CA ALA A 111 -11.34 -19.45 -9.75
C ALA A 111 -10.71 -18.12 -9.33
N LEU A 112 -9.41 -17.92 -9.63
CA LEU A 112 -8.72 -16.65 -9.36
C LEU A 112 -9.30 -15.51 -10.20
N SER A 113 -9.54 -15.73 -11.49
CA SER A 113 -10.10 -14.71 -12.37
C SER A 113 -11.50 -14.28 -11.93
N GLN A 114 -12.35 -15.23 -11.55
CA GLN A 114 -13.68 -14.93 -11.03
C GLN A 114 -13.63 -14.10 -9.73
N ARG A 115 -12.79 -14.49 -8.76
CA ARG A 115 -12.63 -13.74 -7.50
C ARG A 115 -12.04 -12.35 -7.72
N MET A 116 -11.09 -12.20 -8.64
CA MET A 116 -10.52 -10.90 -8.96
C MET A 116 -11.56 -9.92 -9.51
N VAL A 117 -12.51 -10.39 -10.30
CA VAL A 117 -13.62 -9.55 -10.80
C VAL A 117 -14.59 -9.16 -9.69
N GLN A 118 -14.82 -10.06 -8.71
CA GLN A 118 -15.80 -9.85 -7.64
C GLN A 118 -15.27 -8.99 -6.48
N GLU A 119 -14.02 -9.20 -6.06
CA GLU A 119 -13.51 -8.72 -4.77
C GLU A 119 -12.52 -7.56 -4.90
N ARG A 120 -11.95 -7.32 -6.08
CA ARG A 120 -10.81 -6.42 -6.23
C ARG A 120 -11.25 -5.02 -6.63
N TYR A 121 -10.89 -4.02 -5.82
CA TYR A 121 -11.08 -2.62 -6.18
C TYR A 121 -10.03 -2.18 -7.20
N THR A 122 -10.36 -2.35 -8.49
CA THR A 122 -9.45 -2.11 -9.61
C THR A 122 -9.17 -0.64 -9.88
N GLU A 123 -10.04 0.28 -9.44
CA GLU A 123 -9.92 1.69 -9.79
C GLU A 123 -8.68 2.37 -9.19
N VAL A 124 -8.45 2.27 -7.87
CA VAL A 124 -7.26 2.87 -7.23
C VAL A 124 -5.97 2.27 -7.79
N SER A 125 -5.95 0.96 -7.98
CA SER A 125 -4.81 0.24 -8.54
C SER A 125 -4.50 0.70 -9.96
N ALA A 126 -5.52 0.82 -10.81
CA ALA A 126 -5.38 1.27 -12.19
C ALA A 126 -5.01 2.77 -12.29
N ILE A 127 -5.53 3.61 -11.39
CA ILE A 127 -5.13 5.03 -11.29
C ILE A 127 -3.66 5.13 -10.89
N LEU A 128 -3.22 4.36 -9.90
CA LEU A 128 -1.81 4.35 -9.48
C LEU A 128 -0.89 3.86 -10.61
N GLN A 129 -1.27 2.82 -11.33
CA GLN A 129 -0.54 2.35 -12.51
C GLN A 129 -0.47 3.42 -13.60
N TYR A 130 -1.58 4.14 -13.84
CA TYR A 130 -1.61 5.24 -14.79
C TYR A 130 -0.67 6.40 -14.38
N LEU A 131 -0.65 6.77 -13.09
CA LEU A 131 0.27 7.79 -12.58
C LEU A 131 1.74 7.34 -12.61
N HIS A 132 1.98 6.04 -12.42
CA HIS A 132 3.31 5.46 -12.49
C HIS A 132 3.83 5.38 -13.93
N ASN A 133 2.98 4.93 -14.86
CA ASN A 133 3.27 4.84 -16.28
C ASN A 133 2.06 5.31 -17.12
N PRO A 134 2.08 6.57 -17.61
CA PRO A 134 0.98 7.15 -18.39
C PRO A 134 0.70 6.43 -19.72
N SER A 135 1.67 5.66 -20.24
CA SER A 135 1.54 4.96 -21.52
C SER A 135 0.55 3.78 -21.47
N ALA A 136 0.19 3.29 -20.29
CA ALA A 136 -0.62 2.08 -20.15
C ALA A 136 -2.12 2.28 -20.44
N ARG A 137 -2.64 3.52 -20.52
CA ARG A 137 -4.05 3.88 -20.83
C ARG A 137 -5.13 2.94 -20.26
N LEU A 138 -4.96 2.47 -19.03
CA LEU A 138 -5.90 1.55 -18.39
C LEU A 138 -7.19 2.25 -17.91
N VAL A 139 -7.14 3.57 -17.72
CA VAL A 139 -8.24 4.37 -17.12
C VAL A 139 -8.46 5.65 -17.92
N LYS A 140 -9.73 6.08 -18.01
CA LYS A 140 -10.09 7.38 -18.62
C LYS A 140 -9.52 8.53 -17.79
N LYS A 141 -8.93 9.53 -18.46
CA LYS A 141 -8.37 10.74 -17.82
C LYS A 141 -9.35 11.45 -16.89
N THR A 142 -10.64 11.45 -17.24
CA THR A 142 -11.68 12.09 -16.44
C THR A 142 -11.80 11.45 -15.06
N VAL A 143 -11.75 10.12 -14.98
CA VAL A 143 -11.83 9.35 -13.72
C VAL A 143 -10.60 9.60 -12.86
N VAL A 144 -9.41 9.59 -13.48
CA VAL A 144 -8.15 9.93 -12.78
C VAL A 144 -8.24 11.33 -12.21
N ASN A 145 -8.68 12.30 -13.00
CA ASN A 145 -8.77 13.70 -12.59
C ASN A 145 -9.78 13.90 -11.44
N THR A 146 -10.98 13.31 -11.54
CA THR A 146 -11.99 13.39 -10.49
C THR A 146 -11.50 12.76 -9.19
N PHE A 147 -10.82 11.61 -9.26
CA PHE A 147 -10.28 10.93 -8.09
C PHE A 147 -9.17 11.75 -7.43
N CYS A 148 -8.22 12.27 -8.22
CA CYS A 148 -7.14 13.12 -7.70
C CYS A 148 -7.70 14.40 -7.05
N ALA A 149 -8.69 15.04 -7.67
CA ALA A 149 -9.33 16.23 -7.13
C ALA A 149 -10.05 15.94 -5.81
N ASP A 150 -10.80 14.83 -5.74
CA ASP A 150 -11.48 14.40 -4.51
C ASP A 150 -10.47 14.09 -3.39
N LEU A 151 -9.43 13.31 -3.67
CA LEU A 151 -8.40 12.97 -2.67
C LEU A 151 -7.66 14.21 -2.15
N LEU A 152 -7.31 15.15 -3.03
CA LEU A 152 -6.68 16.41 -2.65
C LEU A 152 -7.64 17.31 -1.86
N SER A 153 -8.93 17.32 -2.20
CA SER A 153 -9.92 18.10 -1.45
C SER A 153 -10.11 17.57 -0.01
N ARG A 154 -10.02 16.25 0.18
CA ARG A 154 -10.11 15.59 1.49
C ARG A 154 -8.89 15.85 2.37
N THR A 155 -7.70 15.89 1.76
CA THR A 155 -6.45 16.21 2.48
C THR A 155 -6.30 17.68 2.81
N ARG A 156 -6.96 18.58 2.07
CA ARG A 156 -6.94 20.04 2.31
C ARG A 156 -7.78 20.52 3.51
N ARG A 157 -8.39 19.66 4.33
CA ARG A 157 -9.19 20.12 5.50
C ARG A 157 -8.32 20.50 6.71
N LYS A 158 -8.24 21.83 6.91
CA LYS A 158 -7.96 22.62 8.13
C LYS A 158 -6.68 22.26 8.92
N GLY A 159 -5.57 22.84 8.50
CA GLY A 159 -4.44 23.15 9.38
C GLY A 159 -3.09 22.77 8.78
N ILE A 160 -2.23 23.79 8.63
CA ILE A 160 -0.78 23.71 8.42
C ILE A 160 -0.40 23.39 6.97
N GLU A 161 -0.23 24.43 6.14
CA GLU A 161 0.74 24.57 5.02
C GLU A 161 0.31 25.76 4.14
N ASP A 162 0.38 26.98 4.68
CA ASP A 162 0.29 28.25 3.91
C ASP A 162 1.52 29.15 4.19
N GLU A 163 2.68 28.59 4.56
CA GLU A 163 3.88 29.42 4.85
C GLU A 163 5.15 29.10 4.04
N GLU A 164 5.18 28.09 3.18
CA GLU A 164 6.37 27.86 2.35
C GLU A 164 5.95 27.54 0.91
N HIS A 165 5.72 28.59 0.10
CA HIS A 165 6.62 28.93 -1.00
C HIS A 165 6.04 30.03 -1.90
N VAL A 166 6.91 31.04 -2.09
CA VAL A 166 6.76 32.25 -2.89
C VAL A 166 6.37 31.93 -4.34
N SER A 167 5.33 32.61 -4.79
CA SER A 167 4.85 32.66 -6.16
C SER A 167 5.92 33.25 -7.10
N GLU A 168 6.37 32.47 -8.09
CA GLU A 168 6.76 33.01 -9.39
C GLU A 168 5.57 32.82 -10.33
N GLU A 169 4.69 33.82 -10.37
CA GLU A 169 3.61 33.89 -11.36
C GLU A 169 4.21 34.23 -12.73
N VAL A 170 4.32 33.23 -13.61
CA VAL A 170 4.44 33.48 -15.05
C VAL A 170 3.02 33.48 -15.63
N SER A 171 2.52 34.68 -15.91
CA SER A 171 1.25 34.89 -16.60
C SER A 171 1.35 34.45 -18.06
N ILE A 172 0.63 33.39 -18.44
CA ILE A 172 0.36 33.08 -19.86
C ILE A 172 -1.16 33.04 -20.02
N VAL A 173 -1.72 34.08 -20.63
CA VAL A 173 -3.12 34.16 -21.03
C VAL A 173 -3.25 33.66 -22.47
N PRO A 174 -4.02 32.59 -22.76
CA PRO A 174 -4.46 32.33 -24.12
C PRO A 174 -5.75 33.11 -24.38
N TYR A 175 -5.65 34.11 -25.23
CA TYR A 175 -6.79 34.78 -25.86
C TYR A 175 -7.63 33.78 -26.68
N SER A 176 -8.95 33.77 -26.50
CA SER A 176 -9.86 33.25 -27.51
C SER A 176 -11.17 34.04 -27.51
N PRO A 177 -11.66 34.49 -28.68
CA PRO A 177 -12.83 35.35 -28.81
C PRO A 177 -14.13 34.55 -28.95
N ASN A 178 -15.21 35.19 -28.55
CA ASN A 178 -16.63 34.92 -28.84
C ASN A 178 -17.39 34.05 -27.83
N THR A 179 -18.36 34.70 -27.17
CA THR A 179 -19.74 34.18 -27.19
C THR A 179 -20.69 35.36 -27.11
N ALA A 180 -21.38 35.59 -28.23
CA ALA A 180 -22.51 36.50 -28.29
C ALA A 180 -23.74 35.73 -27.78
N GLU A 181 -24.39 36.25 -26.73
CA GLU A 181 -25.78 35.93 -26.46
C GLU A 181 -26.57 37.22 -26.26
N SER A 182 -27.60 37.32 -27.09
CA SER A 182 -28.59 38.36 -27.23
C SER A 182 -29.60 38.33 -26.08
N ILE A 183 -29.82 39.47 -25.41
CA ILE A 183 -31.05 39.72 -24.66
C ILE A 183 -31.60 41.08 -25.11
N SER A 184 -32.71 40.98 -25.82
CA SER A 184 -33.67 41.99 -26.23
C SER A 184 -34.33 42.64 -25.02
N ASP A 185 -34.05 43.93 -24.75
CA ASP A 185 -34.95 44.91 -24.08
C ASP A 185 -34.15 46.15 -23.64
N LEU A 186 -33.73 47.03 -24.55
CA LEU A 186 -32.97 48.24 -24.18
C LEU A 186 -33.23 49.50 -25.03
N ASP A 187 -34.40 49.67 -25.63
CA ASP A 187 -34.63 50.84 -26.51
C ASP A 187 -34.99 52.16 -25.79
N ASP A 188 -35.08 52.18 -24.46
CA ASP A 188 -35.36 53.42 -23.68
C ASP A 188 -34.24 53.84 -22.72
N ILE A 189 -32.98 53.57 -23.07
CA ILE A 189 -31.83 54.00 -22.27
C ILE A 189 -30.92 54.95 -23.05
N SER A 190 -30.79 56.20 -22.55
CA SER A 190 -29.86 57.22 -23.06
C SER A 190 -28.45 56.67 -23.27
N LEU A 191 -27.80 57.09 -24.37
CA LEU A 191 -26.44 56.70 -24.77
C LEU A 191 -25.43 56.80 -23.61
N ALA A 192 -25.58 57.82 -22.76
CA ALA A 192 -24.72 58.02 -21.59
C ALA A 192 -24.83 56.87 -20.57
N LYS A 193 -26.02 56.31 -20.39
CA LYS A 193 -26.28 55.22 -19.46
C LYS A 193 -25.87 53.87 -20.03
N ARG A 194 -25.94 53.67 -21.36
CA ARG A 194 -25.32 52.53 -22.05
C ARG A 194 -23.79 52.56 -21.92
N LEU A 195 -23.18 53.74 -22.09
CA LEU A 195 -21.74 53.93 -21.90
C LEU A 195 -21.34 53.64 -20.45
N GLN A 196 -22.11 54.14 -19.48
CA GLN A 196 -21.84 53.90 -18.07
C GLN A 196 -21.93 52.42 -17.72
N LEU A 197 -22.95 51.71 -18.22
CA LEU A 197 -23.09 50.26 -18.02
C LEU A 197 -21.92 49.47 -18.65
N ALA A 198 -21.40 49.89 -19.80
CA ALA A 198 -20.23 49.27 -20.42
C ALA A 198 -18.94 49.51 -19.62
N ILE A 199 -18.77 50.73 -19.07
CA ILE A 199 -17.64 51.06 -18.19
C ILE A 199 -17.74 50.26 -16.89
N ASP A 200 -18.93 50.18 -16.27
CA ASP A 200 -19.16 49.45 -15.04
C ASP A 200 -18.97 47.93 -15.23
N ALA A 201 -19.37 47.39 -16.39
CA ALA A 201 -19.10 46.00 -16.77
C ALA A 201 -17.61 45.73 -16.98
N SER A 202 -16.87 46.69 -17.54
CA SER A 202 -15.41 46.62 -17.69
C SER A 202 -14.64 46.78 -16.37
N MET A 203 -15.23 47.48 -15.39
CA MET A 203 -14.61 47.80 -14.10
C MET A 203 -15.00 46.79 -13.00
N LYS A 204 -15.97 45.90 -13.26
CA LYS A 204 -16.18 44.72 -12.42
C LYS A 204 -14.90 43.87 -12.42
N LYS A 205 -14.16 43.91 -11.31
CA LYS A 205 -13.16 42.89 -11.01
C LYS A 205 -13.82 41.52 -11.18
N PRO A 206 -13.13 40.53 -11.77
CA PRO A 206 -13.68 39.19 -11.87
C PRO A 206 -14.09 38.76 -10.47
N GLU A 207 -15.40 38.58 -10.27
CA GLU A 207 -15.97 37.98 -9.07
C GLU A 207 -15.25 36.64 -8.85
N ASP A 208 -14.88 36.34 -7.61
CA ASP A 208 -14.16 35.13 -7.23
C ASP A 208 -14.85 33.88 -7.81
N ILE A 209 -14.37 33.42 -8.97
CA ILE A 209 -14.80 32.18 -9.58
C ILE A 209 -14.30 31.07 -8.66
N GLN A 210 -15.22 30.57 -7.83
CA GLN A 210 -15.18 29.31 -7.09
C GLN A 210 -13.91 28.48 -7.31
N VAL A 211 -13.01 28.55 -6.33
CA VAL A 211 -11.69 27.90 -6.27
C VAL A 211 -11.73 26.38 -6.57
N GLN A 212 -12.90 25.72 -6.48
CA GLN A 212 -13.07 24.31 -6.85
C GLN A 212 -12.89 24.02 -8.36
N HIS A 213 -13.21 24.97 -9.24
CA HIS A 213 -12.99 24.81 -10.68
C HIS A 213 -11.51 24.97 -11.09
N SER A 214 -10.68 25.62 -10.25
CA SER A 214 -9.25 25.80 -10.53
C SER A 214 -8.47 24.50 -10.45
N LEU A 215 -8.67 23.71 -9.39
CA LEU A 215 -7.86 22.52 -9.12
C LEU A 215 -8.11 21.40 -10.12
N PHE A 216 -9.37 21.19 -10.53
CA PHE A 216 -9.71 20.21 -11.56
C PHE A 216 -9.09 20.58 -12.92
N ASN A 217 -9.04 21.86 -13.26
CA ASN A 217 -8.43 22.36 -14.49
C ASN A 217 -6.91 22.27 -14.44
N ILE A 218 -6.29 22.59 -13.29
CA ILE A 218 -4.85 22.44 -13.04
C ILE A 218 -4.44 20.98 -13.20
N LEU A 219 -5.16 20.05 -12.56
CA LEU A 219 -4.88 18.63 -12.68
C LEU A 219 -5.07 18.11 -14.11
N LYS A 220 -6.10 18.58 -14.83
CA LYS A 220 -6.29 18.23 -16.25
C LYS A 220 -5.09 18.65 -17.11
N TYR A 221 -4.53 19.83 -16.82
CA TYR A 221 -3.33 20.34 -17.47
C TYR A 221 -2.09 19.52 -17.08
N GLU A 222 -1.87 19.27 -15.79
CA GLU A 222 -0.76 18.43 -15.29
C GLU A 222 -0.79 17.02 -15.89
N LEU A 223 -1.98 16.40 -16.01
CA LEU A 223 -2.14 15.08 -16.63
C LEU A 223 -1.77 15.10 -18.12
N THR A 224 -2.10 16.19 -18.83
CA THR A 224 -1.79 16.34 -20.25
C THR A 224 -0.29 16.50 -20.47
N ILE A 225 0.38 17.32 -19.64
CA ILE A 225 1.84 17.45 -19.66
C ILE A 225 2.52 16.14 -19.27
N GLY A 226 1.99 15.44 -18.26
CA GLY A 226 2.58 14.21 -17.77
C GLY A 226 2.59 13.09 -18.80
N GLU A 227 1.57 13.01 -19.66
CA GLU A 227 1.59 12.07 -20.79
C GLU A 227 2.63 12.42 -21.86
N GLN A 228 2.86 13.72 -22.11
CA GLN A 228 3.79 14.18 -23.14
C GLN A 228 5.25 14.11 -22.68
N THR A 229 5.50 14.43 -21.41
CA THR A 229 6.85 14.57 -20.84
C THR A 229 7.27 13.39 -19.97
N GLY A 230 6.34 12.53 -19.57
CA GLY A 230 6.57 11.45 -18.61
C GLY A 230 6.80 11.92 -17.16
N LYS A 231 6.71 13.24 -16.89
CA LYS A 231 6.95 13.82 -15.55
C LYS A 231 5.63 14.20 -14.88
N ARG A 232 5.51 13.91 -13.58
CA ARG A 232 4.33 14.30 -12.77
C ARG A 232 4.51 15.72 -12.25
N GLY A 233 3.43 16.51 -12.30
CA GLY A 233 3.35 17.81 -11.64
C GLY A 233 3.27 17.67 -10.12
N TYR A 234 3.28 18.79 -9.40
CA TYR A 234 3.29 18.80 -7.93
C TYR A 234 2.07 18.09 -7.33
N HIS A 235 0.87 18.37 -7.83
CA HIS A 235 -0.36 17.79 -7.29
C HIS A 235 -0.45 16.30 -7.58
N LEU A 236 -0.09 15.90 -8.80
CA LEU A 236 -0.04 14.49 -9.19
C LEU A 236 1.03 13.71 -8.42
N GLU A 237 2.19 14.31 -8.15
CA GLU A 237 3.23 13.68 -7.34
C GLU A 237 2.77 13.52 -5.88
N LYS A 238 2.10 14.53 -5.30
CA LYS A 238 1.52 14.42 -3.95
C LYS A 238 0.51 13.27 -3.86
N VAL A 239 -0.41 13.17 -4.83
CA VAL A 239 -1.37 12.05 -4.91
C VAL A 239 -0.66 10.71 -5.11
N TYR A 240 0.34 10.67 -5.99
CA TYR A 240 1.12 9.47 -6.26
C TYR A 240 1.82 8.95 -4.99
N GLN A 241 2.47 9.83 -4.24
CA GLN A 241 3.11 9.48 -2.97
C GLN A 241 2.09 8.99 -1.94
N MET A 242 0.92 9.63 -1.82
CA MET A 242 -0.13 9.13 -0.95
C MET A 242 -0.58 7.72 -1.31
N LEU A 243 -0.83 7.45 -2.59
CA LEU A 243 -1.25 6.12 -3.04
C LEU A 243 -0.15 5.07 -2.85
N LEU A 244 1.13 5.44 -2.96
CA LEU A 244 2.25 4.55 -2.65
C LEU A 244 2.31 4.14 -1.17
N THR A 245 1.78 4.95 -0.25
CA THR A 245 1.73 4.58 1.17
C THR A 245 0.67 3.54 1.50
N MET A 246 -0.27 3.28 0.59
CA MET A 246 -1.31 2.27 0.81
C MET A 246 -0.68 0.87 0.82
N PRO A 247 -0.80 0.12 1.93
CA PRO A 247 -0.28 -1.24 1.99
C PRO A 247 -1.11 -2.15 1.08
N ALA A 248 -0.45 -3.06 0.38
CA ALA A 248 -1.13 -4.02 -0.50
C ALA A 248 -1.87 -5.12 0.29
N THR A 249 -1.46 -5.41 1.51
CA THR A 249 -2.00 -6.48 2.35
C THR A 249 -2.08 -6.07 3.83
N SER A 250 -2.92 -6.76 4.59
CA SER A 250 -3.06 -6.60 6.06
C SER A 250 -1.92 -7.23 6.87
N VAL A 251 -0.92 -7.80 6.21
CA VAL A 251 0.10 -8.65 6.83
C VAL A 251 0.94 -7.92 7.87
N GLU A 252 1.18 -6.61 7.70
CA GLU A 252 1.89 -5.83 8.73
C GLU A 252 1.10 -5.71 10.03
N ALA A 253 -0.22 -5.57 9.94
CA ALA A 253 -1.08 -5.58 11.13
C ALA A 253 -1.08 -6.98 11.77
N GLU A 254 -1.18 -8.04 10.98
CA GLU A 254 -1.11 -9.42 11.48
C GLU A 254 0.23 -9.74 12.17
N ARG A 255 1.35 -9.20 11.65
CA ARG A 255 2.67 -9.29 12.29
C ARG A 255 2.70 -8.56 13.62
N ALA A 256 2.09 -7.38 13.70
CA ALA A 256 1.97 -6.63 14.95
C ALA A 256 1.17 -7.43 15.99
N PHE A 257 0.00 -7.94 15.62
CA PHE A 257 -0.83 -8.78 16.51
C PHE A 257 -0.14 -10.08 16.92
N SER A 258 0.54 -10.75 15.99
CA SER A 258 1.33 -11.95 16.28
C SER A 258 2.46 -11.66 17.26
N CYS A 259 3.09 -10.49 17.17
CA CYS A 259 4.07 -10.05 18.15
C CYS A 259 3.43 -9.76 19.52
N SER A 260 2.25 -9.16 19.55
CA SER A 260 1.52 -8.89 20.79
C SER A 260 1.18 -10.17 21.55
N ALA A 261 1.01 -11.31 20.87
CA ALA A 261 0.83 -12.60 21.52
C ALA A 261 2.03 -13.03 22.41
N TYR A 262 3.24 -12.51 22.17
CA TYR A 262 4.39 -12.73 23.06
C TYR A 262 4.34 -11.88 24.33
N LEU A 263 3.73 -10.69 24.23
CA LEU A 263 3.54 -9.77 25.35
C LEU A 263 2.35 -10.19 26.21
N CYS A 264 1.27 -10.60 25.56
CA CYS A 264 0.02 -11.02 26.15
C CYS A 264 -0.27 -12.47 25.79
N ASN A 265 0.28 -13.38 26.60
CA ASN A 265 0.00 -14.81 26.51
C ASN A 265 -0.86 -15.27 27.70
N LYS A 266 -1.35 -16.51 27.68
CA LYS A 266 -2.20 -17.07 28.76
C LYS A 266 -1.57 -16.99 30.16
N PHE A 267 -0.25 -16.84 30.26
CA PHE A 267 0.50 -16.73 31.52
C PHE A 267 0.97 -15.29 31.85
N ARG A 268 0.94 -14.37 30.87
CA ARG A 268 1.40 -12.98 30.97
C ARG A 268 0.24 -12.04 30.62
N THR A 269 -0.69 -11.84 31.55
CA THR A 269 -1.96 -11.13 31.33
C THR A 269 -2.07 -9.78 32.08
N ARG A 270 -0.98 -9.29 32.69
CA ARG A 270 -1.03 -8.12 33.60
C ARG A 270 -0.68 -6.77 32.94
N LEU A 271 -0.58 -6.69 31.62
CA LEU A 271 -0.37 -5.43 30.92
C LEU A 271 -1.71 -4.74 30.69
N SER A 272 -1.77 -3.43 30.95
CA SER A 272 -2.93 -2.62 30.56
C SER A 272 -2.94 -2.39 29.06
N ASP A 273 -4.12 -2.21 28.47
CA ASP A 273 -4.31 -2.01 27.03
C ASP A 273 -3.46 -0.84 26.50
N SER A 274 -3.40 0.28 27.24
CA SER A 274 -2.59 1.44 26.86
C SER A 274 -1.09 1.13 26.83
N THR A 275 -0.61 0.29 27.75
CA THR A 275 0.80 -0.16 27.76
C THR A 275 1.08 -1.10 26.60
N LEU A 276 0.16 -2.00 26.28
CA LEU A 276 0.26 -2.92 25.14
C LEU A 276 0.36 -2.14 23.83
N ASP A 277 -0.55 -1.17 23.62
CA ASP A 277 -0.54 -0.30 22.44
C ASP A 277 0.76 0.48 22.32
N THR A 278 1.24 1.04 23.43
CA THR A 278 2.51 1.77 23.47
C THR A 278 3.68 0.86 23.10
N LEU A 279 3.75 -0.34 23.64
CA LEU A 279 4.80 -1.32 23.33
C LEU A 279 4.74 -1.78 21.87
N ALA A 280 3.54 -2.04 21.34
CA ALA A 280 3.33 -2.41 19.95
C ALA A 280 3.77 -1.27 19.02
N PHE A 281 3.39 -0.03 19.33
CA PHE A 281 3.78 1.17 18.57
C PHE A 281 5.31 1.38 18.56
N ILE A 282 5.95 1.32 19.73
CA ILE A 282 7.41 1.49 19.87
C ILE A 282 8.12 0.39 19.08
N ARG A 283 7.68 -0.87 19.18
CA ARG A 283 8.27 -1.99 18.45
C ARG A 283 8.16 -1.80 16.94
N ALA A 284 6.99 -1.42 16.44
CA ALA A 284 6.75 -1.21 15.01
C ALA A 284 7.60 -0.06 14.45
N ASN A 285 7.80 1.01 15.23
CA ASN A 285 8.49 2.21 14.80
C ASN A 285 9.93 2.34 15.29
N LYS A 286 10.47 1.30 15.94
CA LYS A 286 11.76 1.33 16.62
C LYS A 286 12.87 1.94 15.77
N LYS A 287 13.03 1.47 14.53
CA LYS A 287 14.05 1.98 13.61
C LYS A 287 13.89 3.48 13.34
N LYS A 288 12.67 3.94 13.04
CA LYS A 288 12.37 5.35 12.79
C LYS A 288 12.60 6.21 14.03
N ILE A 289 12.26 5.69 15.21
CA ILE A 289 12.47 6.36 16.50
C ILE A 289 13.97 6.47 16.79
N ASP A 290 14.72 5.37 16.67
CA ASP A 290 16.16 5.34 16.85
C ASP A 290 16.86 6.31 15.87
N ASP A 291 16.47 6.32 14.59
CA ASP A 291 17.01 7.23 13.58
C ASP A 291 16.72 8.71 13.91
N ARG A 292 15.52 9.03 14.40
CA ARG A 292 15.16 10.39 14.83
C ARG A 292 15.91 10.81 16.09
N LEU A 293 16.04 9.93 17.07
CA LEU A 293 16.81 10.17 18.29
C LEU A 293 18.28 10.43 17.95
N ASN A 294 18.87 9.62 17.06
CA ASN A 294 20.26 9.81 16.61
C ASN A 294 20.47 11.16 15.89
N LYS A 295 19.49 11.62 15.10
CA LYS A 295 19.52 12.96 14.47
C LYS A 295 19.43 14.10 15.48
N LEU A 296 18.60 13.96 16.50
CA LEU A 296 18.45 14.96 17.57
C LEU A 296 19.72 15.05 18.43
N ILE A 297 20.30 13.90 18.76
CA ILE A 297 21.55 13.81 19.52
C ILE A 297 22.70 14.46 18.75
N THR A 298 22.83 14.18 17.44
CA THR A 298 23.88 14.81 16.60
C THR A 298 23.67 16.32 16.38
N HIS A 299 22.43 16.81 16.34
CA HIS A 299 22.15 18.25 16.36
C HIS A 299 22.48 18.92 17.70
N SER A 300 22.25 18.23 18.83
CA SER A 300 22.59 18.76 20.15
C SER A 300 24.10 18.86 20.41
N TYR A 301 24.91 17.95 19.85
CA TYR A 301 26.38 18.01 19.96
C TYR A 301 27.03 19.02 19.00
N SER A 302 26.32 19.47 17.95
CA SER A 302 26.78 20.54 17.05
C SER A 302 26.34 21.94 17.50
N SER A 303 25.47 22.02 18.51
CA SER A 303 24.97 23.27 19.12
C SER A 303 25.16 23.26 20.64
N CYS A 304 26.39 23.03 21.11
CA CYS A 304 26.70 23.11 22.53
C CYS A 304 26.65 24.57 23.04
N THR A 305 25.53 24.94 23.69
CA THR A 305 25.58 25.64 24.99
C THR A 305 25.03 24.71 26.07
N PRO A 306 25.52 24.79 27.32
CA PRO A 306 25.35 23.74 28.31
C PRO A 306 24.05 23.92 29.08
N TYR A 307 22.90 23.59 28.49
CA TYR A 307 21.67 23.44 29.27
C TYR A 307 20.77 22.40 28.60
N VAL A 308 20.93 21.14 29.00
CA VAL A 308 20.05 20.05 28.59
C VAL A 308 18.81 20.08 29.51
N PRO A 309 17.59 20.31 28.99
CA PRO A 309 16.39 20.33 29.82
C PRO A 309 16.03 18.94 30.36
N LEU A 310 15.52 18.89 31.60
CA LEU A 310 15.11 17.70 32.38
C LEU A 310 14.13 16.73 31.68
N TYR A 311 13.56 17.09 30.52
CA TYR A 311 12.77 16.18 29.68
C TYR A 311 13.62 15.07 29.04
N TYR A 312 14.90 15.33 28.74
CA TYR A 312 15.79 14.33 28.12
C TYR A 312 16.22 13.23 29.09
N THR A 313 16.32 13.54 30.40
CA THR A 313 16.66 12.54 31.42
C THR A 313 15.58 11.48 31.61
N PHE A 314 14.31 11.81 31.37
CA PHE A 314 13.19 10.87 31.51
C PHE A 314 13.12 9.87 30.33
N ILE A 315 13.38 10.33 29.10
CA ILE A 315 13.41 9.45 27.92
C ILE A 315 14.64 8.51 27.98
N LEU A 316 15.78 8.98 28.51
CA LEU A 316 16.98 8.17 28.67
C LEU A 316 16.88 7.14 29.81
N SER A 317 16.18 7.45 30.91
CA SER A 317 15.95 6.47 31.98
C SER A 317 15.06 5.31 31.51
N ASP A 318 14.03 5.60 30.73
CA ASP A 318 13.15 4.56 30.17
C ASP A 318 13.82 3.76 29.06
N TYR A 319 14.72 4.37 28.28
CA TYR A 319 15.52 3.66 27.27
C TYR A 319 16.48 2.64 27.89
N HIS A 320 17.02 2.93 29.08
CA HIS A 320 17.86 1.97 29.82
C HIS A 320 17.08 0.75 30.32
N ILE A 321 15.83 0.93 30.72
CA ILE A 321 14.91 -0.15 31.10
C ILE A 321 14.59 -1.03 29.86
N ILE A 322 14.37 -0.43 28.70
CA ILE A 322 14.13 -1.15 27.43
C ILE A 322 15.38 -1.94 26.98
N LYS A 323 16.59 -1.45 27.28
CA LYS A 323 17.84 -2.16 26.97
C LYS A 323 18.05 -3.42 27.83
N GLN A 324 17.44 -3.52 29.00
CA GLN A 324 17.51 -4.72 29.84
C GLN A 324 16.63 -5.88 29.32
N PHE A 325 15.60 -5.60 28.51
CA PHE A 325 14.79 -6.64 27.85
C PHE A 325 15.50 -7.32 26.67
N LYS A 326 16.76 -6.99 26.40
CA LYS A 326 17.55 -7.57 25.30
C LYS A 326 18.11 -8.97 25.58
N ASN A 327 17.92 -9.49 26.81
CA ASN A 327 18.41 -10.80 27.26
C ASN A 327 17.30 -11.79 27.66
N CYS A 328 16.08 -11.66 27.12
CA CYS A 328 14.99 -12.65 27.31
C CYS A 328 14.32 -13.01 25.99
#